data_AF-A0A810A3W5-F1
#
_entry.id   AF-A0A810A3W5-F1
#
_cell.length_a   1.000
_cell.length_b   1.000
_cell.length_c   1.000
_cell.angle_alpha   90.00
_cell.angle_beta   90.00
_cell.angle_gamma   90.00
#
_symmetry.space_group_name_H-M   'P 1'
#
loop_
_entity.id
_entity.type
_entity.pdbx_description
1 polymer ?
#
loop_
_entity_poly.entity_id
_entity_poly.type
_entity_poly.pdbx_seq_one_letter_code
_entity_poly.pdbx_strand_id
1 'polypeptide(L)'
;MIEDVKPSLPHKKTPADATPFEREQLRFFLSGGDLAATLSEFNPSLAWLPYLSEMKLIQNERQLIAWIERNFFDVDALREVVANIHFFGRETADFLEFRLNSHSADLPPLLAKSWPLVIRHMRTAKAGFAQNEWFEIQPQLKRGDHSAHLLERLANALRPKLKVGKLISWFDTGQDEAPERPSDLMAINYEVDDDVQPDDVLAAWPKNAKPEIDDFLLAQLTAALNGALAEATDAGVESNEGYSTSDTDVPSVARHGQNEYRSGFQAIIRVMAEIWTRLAEKSSREALVVAERWRDSPFRLLRRLAMFAFADPAIPADVAAQFLIDVPLGELFLTNSSVEAYRLIRARWRDFTPEHQQQILLRICEGPPRSWFRESADVDRHIDRSRYDVLSDMVRDGFNIGDQAGKLLAEIRSRWPKWEPKPAEQAGFHVWGGIGDGEISDDPDKLKGIADSELVAAARKIAASAGFMDGDSWHGLCLSDPDRALRGLDTAAKHGDWPKDYWEQLLWSRKDYRDTVTEPKIAERLLEWPADSFGAVAAVASAWLEGHAKTLSETLLWRLWDRIADATLIDTSEPGDA
;
A
#
# COMPACT_ATOMS: atom_id res chain seq x y z
N MET A 1 37.56 -32.46 2.30
CA MET A 1 36.77 -31.38 1.69
C MET A 1 35.60 -32.07 1.01
N ILE A 2 34.49 -32.19 1.74
CA ILE A 2 33.23 -32.69 1.21
C ILE A 2 32.35 -31.45 1.20
N GLU A 3 31.96 -31.02 0.00
CA GLU A 3 30.98 -29.97 -0.20
C GLU A 3 29.64 -30.44 0.37
N ASP A 4 29.11 -29.69 1.35
CA ASP A 4 27.74 -29.84 1.82
C ASP A 4 26.79 -29.38 0.72
N VAL A 5 26.37 -30.33 -0.12
CA VAL A 5 25.22 -30.17 -1.01
C VAL A 5 23.97 -30.15 -0.13
N LYS A 6 23.41 -28.96 0.10
CA LYS A 6 22.07 -28.81 0.68
C LYS A 6 21.08 -29.64 -0.16
N PRO A 7 20.27 -30.53 0.43
CA PRO A 7 19.26 -31.26 -0.32
C PRO A 7 18.18 -30.27 -0.79
N SER A 8 18.03 -30.11 -2.11
CA SER A 8 16.85 -29.46 -2.68
C SER A 8 15.63 -30.33 -2.34
N LEU A 9 14.64 -29.76 -1.64
CA LEU A 9 13.35 -30.43 -1.44
C LEU A 9 12.78 -30.82 -2.82
N PRO A 10 12.22 -32.02 -2.99
CA PRO A 10 11.66 -32.45 -4.27
C PRO A 10 10.50 -31.54 -4.66
N HIS A 11 10.52 -31.02 -5.88
CA HIS A 11 9.44 -30.21 -6.45
C HIS A 11 8.12 -30.98 -6.37
N LYS A 12 7.17 -30.49 -5.58
CA LYS A 12 5.85 -31.10 -5.43
C LYS A 12 5.05 -30.83 -6.70
N LYS A 13 4.34 -31.84 -7.23
CA LYS A 13 3.47 -31.66 -8.39
C LYS A 13 2.32 -30.71 -8.05
N THR A 14 2.18 -29.64 -8.81
CA THR A 14 1.06 -28.70 -8.73
C THR A 14 -0.11 -29.18 -9.60
N PRO A 15 -1.32 -28.60 -9.48
CA PRO A 15 -2.43 -28.93 -10.39
C PRO A 15 -2.12 -28.66 -11.86
N ALA A 16 -1.24 -27.70 -12.15
CA ALA A 16 -0.82 -27.37 -13.52
C ALA A 16 0.02 -28.50 -14.15
N ASP A 17 0.77 -29.23 -13.32
CA ASP A 17 1.63 -30.33 -13.76
C ASP A 17 0.86 -31.67 -13.92
N ALA A 18 -0.40 -31.71 -13.48
CA ALA A 18 -1.17 -32.93 -13.37
C ALA A 18 -2.15 -33.13 -14.53
N THR A 19 -2.11 -34.34 -15.09
CA THR A 19 -3.03 -34.78 -16.14
C THR A 19 -4.47 -34.96 -15.62
N PRO A 20 -5.49 -34.92 -16.49
CA PRO A 20 -6.88 -35.19 -16.10
C PRO A 20 -7.06 -36.55 -15.41
N PHE A 21 -6.29 -37.56 -15.79
CA PHE A 21 -6.31 -38.89 -15.17
C PHE A 21 -5.74 -38.87 -13.74
N GLU A 22 -4.63 -38.17 -13.51
CA GLU A 22 -4.05 -38.01 -12.17
C GLU A 22 -4.99 -37.22 -11.24
N ARG A 23 -5.70 -36.23 -11.77
CA ARG A 23 -6.74 -35.49 -11.01
C ARG A 23 -7.87 -36.42 -10.56
N GLU A 24 -8.36 -37.30 -11.45
CA GLU A 24 -9.42 -38.25 -11.13
C GLU A 24 -8.94 -39.37 -10.18
N GLN A 25 -7.68 -39.79 -10.26
CA GLN A 25 -7.08 -40.69 -9.27
C GLN A 25 -7.02 -40.03 -7.89
N LEU A 26 -6.56 -38.78 -7.81
CA LEU A 26 -6.46 -38.02 -6.57
C LEU A 26 -7.86 -37.85 -5.94
N ARG A 27 -8.89 -37.61 -6.76
CA ARG A 27 -10.30 -37.64 -6.34
C ARG A 27 -10.67 -38.97 -5.67
N PHE A 28 -10.40 -40.08 -6.36
CA PHE A 28 -10.77 -41.41 -5.88
C PHE A 28 -10.09 -41.72 -4.54
N PHE A 29 -8.78 -41.46 -4.43
CA PHE A 29 -8.03 -41.70 -3.19
C PHE A 29 -8.50 -40.85 -2.02
N LEU A 30 -8.80 -39.57 -2.25
CA LEU A 30 -9.24 -38.66 -1.18
C LEU A 30 -10.72 -38.80 -0.81
N SER A 31 -11.53 -39.42 -1.66
CA SER A 31 -12.97 -39.65 -1.42
C SER A 31 -13.28 -40.82 -0.47
N GLY A 32 -12.33 -41.74 -0.25
CA GLY A 32 -12.57 -43.01 0.43
C GLY A 32 -12.02 -43.15 1.87
N GLY A 33 -11.30 -42.15 2.41
CA GLY A 33 -10.55 -42.27 3.66
C GLY A 33 -10.48 -40.98 4.51
N ASP A 34 -9.69 -40.99 5.58
CA ASP A 34 -9.39 -39.81 6.39
C ASP A 34 -8.52 -38.83 5.58
N LEU A 35 -9.15 -37.74 5.10
CA LEU A 35 -8.52 -36.72 4.29
C LEU A 35 -7.28 -36.12 4.97
N ALA A 36 -7.35 -35.88 6.28
CA ALA A 36 -6.25 -35.26 7.02
C ALA A 36 -5.04 -36.18 7.08
N ALA A 37 -5.26 -37.48 7.36
CA ALA A 37 -4.20 -38.48 7.35
C ALA A 37 -3.59 -38.63 5.95
N THR A 38 -4.42 -38.65 4.92
CA THR A 38 -4.00 -38.84 3.52
C THR A 38 -3.19 -37.65 3.01
N LEU A 39 -3.67 -36.42 3.22
CA LEU A 39 -2.95 -35.21 2.84
C LEU A 39 -1.64 -35.06 3.61
N SER A 40 -1.64 -35.44 4.89
CA SER A 40 -0.42 -35.50 5.68
C SER A 40 0.56 -36.49 5.05
N GLU A 41 0.15 -37.75 4.82
CA GLU A 41 0.99 -38.84 4.31
C GLU A 41 1.60 -38.54 2.93
N PHE A 42 0.76 -38.18 1.95
CA PHE A 42 1.22 -37.93 0.57
C PHE A 42 1.86 -36.55 0.39
N ASN A 43 1.49 -35.58 1.23
CA ASN A 43 1.98 -34.21 1.23
C ASN A 43 2.07 -33.53 -0.16
N PRO A 44 0.97 -33.47 -0.94
CA PRO A 44 0.95 -32.74 -2.20
C PRO A 44 1.14 -31.22 -1.98
N SER A 45 1.38 -30.47 -3.06
CA SER A 45 1.43 -28.99 -3.00
C SER A 45 0.09 -28.41 -2.52
N LEU A 46 0.13 -27.35 -1.72
CA LEU A 46 -1.06 -26.64 -1.23
C LEU A 46 -1.77 -25.87 -2.35
N ALA A 47 -1.18 -25.74 -3.55
CA ALA A 47 -1.87 -25.24 -4.73
C ALA A 47 -3.07 -26.12 -5.15
N TRP A 48 -3.17 -27.36 -4.67
CA TRP A 48 -4.34 -28.21 -4.86
C TRP A 48 -5.56 -27.78 -4.03
N LEU A 49 -5.40 -26.88 -3.05
CA LEU A 49 -6.44 -26.52 -2.10
C LEU A 49 -7.76 -26.04 -2.75
N PRO A 50 -7.75 -25.15 -3.78
CA PRO A 50 -8.97 -24.76 -4.49
C PRO A 50 -9.71 -25.95 -5.11
N TYR A 51 -8.97 -26.83 -5.81
CA TYR A 51 -9.53 -28.00 -6.48
C TYR A 51 -10.17 -28.97 -5.47
N LEU A 52 -9.50 -29.21 -4.33
CA LEU A 52 -10.05 -30.06 -3.27
C LEU A 52 -11.33 -29.46 -2.65
N SER A 53 -11.42 -28.14 -2.58
CA SER A 53 -12.62 -27.44 -2.13
C SER A 53 -13.77 -27.53 -3.14
N GLU A 54 -13.49 -27.28 -4.43
CA GLU A 54 -14.47 -27.44 -5.53
C GLU A 54 -15.06 -28.84 -5.59
N MET A 55 -14.21 -29.85 -5.35
CA MET A 55 -14.61 -31.26 -5.28
C MET A 55 -15.37 -31.61 -4.00
N LYS A 56 -15.57 -30.66 -3.09
CA LYS A 56 -16.25 -30.80 -1.79
C LYS A 56 -15.62 -31.88 -0.90
N LEU A 57 -14.31 -32.10 -1.02
CA LEU A 57 -13.58 -33.07 -0.20
C LEU A 57 -13.26 -32.50 1.18
N ILE A 58 -13.02 -31.19 1.27
CA ILE A 58 -12.73 -30.49 2.54
C ILE A 58 -14.04 -30.28 3.29
N GLN A 59 -14.25 -31.03 4.38
CA GLN A 59 -15.44 -30.90 5.22
C GLN A 59 -15.23 -29.95 6.39
N ASN A 60 -13.99 -29.83 6.87
CA ASN A 60 -13.61 -28.96 7.98
C ASN A 60 -12.19 -28.42 7.79
N GLU A 61 -11.98 -27.13 8.03
CA GLU A 61 -10.66 -26.48 7.96
C GLU A 61 -9.61 -27.15 8.86
N ARG A 62 -10.02 -27.77 9.98
CA ARG A 62 -9.13 -28.54 10.86
C ARG A 62 -8.40 -29.69 10.17
N GLN A 63 -8.97 -30.24 9.09
CA GLN A 63 -8.35 -31.30 8.30
C GLN A 63 -7.05 -30.83 7.61
N LEU A 64 -6.89 -29.52 7.43
CA LEU A 64 -5.75 -28.91 6.74
C LEU A 64 -4.57 -28.64 7.70
N ILE A 65 -4.79 -28.59 9.01
CA ILE A 65 -3.77 -28.21 10.02
C ILE A 65 -2.53 -29.09 9.91
N ALA A 66 -2.69 -30.42 9.91
CA ALA A 66 -1.58 -31.35 9.85
C ALA A 66 -0.83 -31.32 8.51
N TRP A 67 -1.53 -30.95 7.44
CA TRP A 67 -0.94 -30.78 6.11
C TRP A 67 -0.10 -29.50 6.04
N ILE A 68 -0.59 -28.39 6.59
CA ILE A 68 0.16 -27.13 6.69
C ILE A 68 1.38 -27.29 7.60
N GLU A 69 1.23 -27.94 8.75
CA GLU A 69 2.34 -28.19 9.71
C GLU A 69 3.52 -28.91 9.04
N ARG A 70 3.24 -29.91 8.18
CA ARG A 70 4.29 -30.62 7.42
C ARG A 70 5.07 -29.73 6.46
N ASN A 71 4.56 -28.55 6.15
CA ASN A 71 5.12 -27.64 5.17
C ASN A 71 5.60 -26.30 5.77
N PHE A 72 5.74 -26.20 7.10
CA PHE A 72 6.24 -24.98 7.73
C PHE A 72 7.64 -24.56 7.26
N PHE A 73 8.45 -25.50 6.79
CA PHE A 73 9.83 -25.27 6.34
C PHE A 73 9.93 -24.94 4.84
N ASP A 74 8.81 -24.89 4.13
CA ASP A 74 8.73 -24.74 2.69
C ASP A 74 8.22 -23.33 2.32
N VAL A 75 9.04 -22.58 1.57
CA VAL A 75 8.73 -21.21 1.15
C VAL A 75 7.55 -21.16 0.17
N ASP A 76 7.48 -22.13 -0.74
CA ASP A 76 6.41 -22.16 -1.74
C ASP A 76 5.08 -22.56 -1.10
N ALA A 77 5.13 -23.45 -0.11
CA ALA A 77 3.95 -23.77 0.69
C ALA A 77 3.39 -22.55 1.43
N LEU A 78 4.23 -21.68 1.99
CA LEU A 78 3.78 -20.43 2.60
C LEU A 78 3.08 -19.54 1.56
N ARG A 79 3.66 -19.38 0.37
CA ARG A 79 3.05 -18.59 -0.74
C ARG A 79 1.70 -19.18 -1.16
N GLU A 80 1.60 -20.50 -1.24
CA GLU A 80 0.36 -21.21 -1.56
C GLU A 80 -0.70 -21.02 -0.47
N VAL A 81 -0.33 -21.07 0.82
CA VAL A 81 -1.25 -20.74 1.92
C VAL A 81 -1.74 -19.31 1.83
N VAL A 82 -0.84 -18.36 1.58
CA VAL A 82 -1.17 -16.94 1.42
C VAL A 82 -2.11 -16.71 0.24
N ALA A 83 -1.86 -17.35 -0.91
CA ALA A 83 -2.72 -17.26 -2.09
C ALA A 83 -4.14 -17.78 -1.82
N ASN A 84 -4.27 -18.71 -0.87
CA ASN A 84 -5.50 -19.39 -0.52
C ASN A 84 -5.98 -19.03 0.90
N ILE A 85 -5.58 -17.87 1.42
CA ILE A 85 -5.72 -17.55 2.84
C ILE A 85 -7.19 -17.48 3.31
N HIS A 86 -8.10 -17.19 2.38
CA HIS A 86 -9.56 -17.13 2.59
C HIS A 86 -10.18 -18.46 3.05
N PHE A 87 -9.53 -19.61 2.82
CA PHE A 87 -10.01 -20.89 3.32
C PHE A 87 -9.85 -21.04 4.85
N PHE A 88 -8.94 -20.29 5.47
CA PHE A 88 -8.54 -20.50 6.86
C PHE A 88 -9.17 -19.48 7.81
N GLY A 89 -9.62 -19.98 8.97
CA GLY A 89 -10.26 -19.17 10.00
C GLY A 89 -9.49 -19.07 11.30
N ARG A 90 -10.12 -18.40 12.27
CA ARG A 90 -9.60 -18.23 13.62
C ARG A 90 -9.25 -19.55 14.31
N GLU A 91 -10.08 -20.57 14.15
CA GLU A 91 -9.83 -21.86 14.78
C GLU A 91 -8.57 -22.51 14.22
N THR A 92 -8.40 -22.52 12.89
CA THR A 92 -7.15 -22.96 12.25
C THR A 92 -5.95 -22.16 12.76
N ALA A 93 -6.08 -20.83 12.87
CA ALA A 93 -5.01 -19.97 13.34
C ALA A 93 -4.51 -20.36 14.75
N ASP A 94 -5.41 -20.57 15.70
CA ASP A 94 -5.06 -20.87 17.09
C ASP A 94 -4.32 -22.23 17.22
N PHE A 95 -4.72 -23.24 16.43
CA PHE A 95 -3.99 -24.51 16.38
C PHE A 95 -2.64 -24.40 15.66
N LEU A 96 -2.59 -23.68 14.53
CA LEU A 96 -1.34 -23.47 13.79
C LEU A 96 -0.32 -22.72 14.62
N GLU A 97 -0.72 -21.73 15.43
CA GLU A 97 0.17 -21.00 16.32
C GLU A 97 0.81 -21.93 17.35
N PHE A 98 0.01 -22.77 17.98
CA PHE A 98 0.51 -23.76 18.94
C PHE A 98 1.53 -24.71 18.29
N ARG A 99 1.25 -25.21 17.07
CA ARG A 99 2.16 -26.07 16.33
C ARG A 99 3.43 -25.33 15.91
N LEU A 100 3.30 -24.12 15.38
CA LEU A 100 4.42 -23.30 14.93
C LEU A 100 5.39 -23.02 16.08
N ASN A 101 4.88 -22.70 17.27
CA ASN A 101 5.70 -22.46 18.46
C ASN A 101 6.56 -23.69 18.82
N SER A 102 6.04 -24.91 18.62
CA SER A 102 6.80 -26.14 18.86
C SER A 102 7.94 -26.38 17.88
N HIS A 103 7.89 -25.77 16.68
CA HIS A 103 8.92 -25.86 15.64
C HIS A 103 9.77 -24.58 15.50
N SER A 104 9.49 -23.55 16.31
CA SER A 104 10.04 -22.19 16.14
C SER A 104 11.57 -22.11 16.20
N ALA A 105 12.21 -22.99 16.98
CA ALA A 105 13.68 -23.03 17.13
C ALA A 105 14.40 -23.56 15.87
N ASP A 106 13.73 -24.39 15.08
CA ASP A 106 14.31 -25.06 13.92
C ASP A 106 13.95 -24.37 12.61
N LEU A 107 12.98 -23.46 12.62
CA LEU A 107 12.52 -22.76 11.42
C LEU A 107 13.57 -21.77 10.88
N PRO A 108 13.74 -21.69 9.55
CA PRO A 108 14.51 -20.63 8.93
C PRO A 108 14.00 -19.24 9.39
N PRO A 109 14.89 -18.27 9.68
CA PRO A 109 14.50 -16.97 10.24
C PRO A 109 13.40 -16.25 9.45
N LEU A 110 13.41 -16.34 8.12
CA LEU A 110 12.38 -15.77 7.26
C LEU A 110 11.00 -16.40 7.51
N LEU A 111 10.92 -17.74 7.57
CA LEU A 111 9.67 -18.45 7.81
C LEU A 111 9.18 -18.28 9.24
N ALA A 112 10.08 -18.26 10.22
CA ALA A 112 9.78 -17.95 11.61
C ALA A 112 9.16 -16.56 11.78
N LYS A 113 9.55 -15.58 10.95
CA LYS A 113 8.93 -14.25 10.90
C LYS A 113 7.64 -14.20 10.08
N SER A 114 7.54 -15.00 9.02
CA SER A 114 6.45 -14.92 8.06
C SER A 114 5.17 -15.65 8.51
N TRP A 115 5.30 -16.86 9.08
CA TRP A 115 4.14 -17.63 9.55
C TRP A 115 3.29 -16.91 10.60
N PRO A 116 3.87 -16.22 11.62
CA PRO A 116 3.07 -15.46 12.58
C PRO A 116 2.19 -14.37 11.93
N LEU A 117 2.66 -13.75 10.84
CA LEU A 117 1.87 -12.75 10.11
C LEU A 117 0.65 -13.38 9.44
N VAL A 118 0.85 -14.52 8.76
CA VAL A 118 -0.22 -15.31 8.15
C VAL A 118 -1.25 -15.75 9.19
N ILE A 119 -0.80 -16.30 10.31
CA ILE A 119 -1.67 -16.76 11.41
C ILE A 119 -2.45 -15.59 12.02
N ARG A 120 -1.79 -14.44 12.24
CA ARG A 120 -2.46 -13.24 12.75
C ARG A 120 -3.56 -12.76 11.82
N HIS A 121 -3.32 -12.78 10.51
CA HIS A 121 -4.35 -12.48 9.52
C HIS A 121 -5.50 -13.49 9.56
N MET A 122 -5.24 -14.80 9.61
CA MET A 122 -6.29 -15.83 9.68
C MET A 122 -7.21 -15.63 10.90
N ARG A 123 -6.67 -15.15 12.02
CA ARG A 123 -7.43 -14.84 13.24
C ARG A 123 -8.46 -13.71 13.03
N THR A 124 -8.17 -12.76 12.14
CA THR A 124 -9.03 -11.60 11.85
C THR A 124 -9.85 -11.77 10.57
N ALA A 125 -9.45 -12.63 9.64
CA ALA A 125 -10.04 -12.75 8.30
C ALA A 125 -11.51 -13.22 8.25
N LYS A 126 -11.96 -14.03 9.23
CA LYS A 126 -13.35 -14.53 9.29
C LYS A 126 -14.26 -13.77 10.26
N ALA A 127 -13.81 -12.65 10.82
CA ALA A 127 -14.68 -11.71 11.52
C ALA A 127 -15.48 -10.90 10.47
N GLY A 128 -16.41 -11.55 9.76
CA GLY A 128 -17.17 -10.94 8.67
C GLY A 128 -18.14 -9.84 9.14
N PHE A 129 -18.88 -9.26 8.18
CA PHE A 129 -19.92 -8.20 8.32
C PHE A 129 -20.83 -8.27 9.56
N ALA A 130 -21.05 -9.46 10.14
CA ALA A 130 -21.86 -9.65 11.35
C ALA A 130 -21.22 -9.12 12.66
N GLN A 131 -19.96 -8.69 12.64
CA GLN A 131 -19.22 -8.17 13.81
C GLN A 131 -18.74 -6.73 13.63
N ASN A 132 -19.35 -5.96 12.72
CA ASN A 132 -18.98 -4.56 12.58
C ASN A 132 -19.39 -3.76 13.83
N GLU A 133 -18.40 -3.51 14.70
CA GLU A 133 -18.59 -2.81 15.97
C GLU A 133 -19.11 -1.38 15.78
N TRP A 134 -18.89 -0.76 14.61
CA TRP A 134 -19.32 0.61 14.34
C TRP A 134 -20.84 0.78 14.41
N PHE A 135 -21.62 -0.20 13.92
CA PHE A 135 -23.08 -0.15 14.01
C PHE A 135 -23.60 -0.15 15.45
N GLU A 136 -22.82 -0.71 16.39
CA GLU A 136 -23.14 -0.66 17.82
C GLU A 136 -22.61 0.62 18.48
N ILE A 137 -21.43 1.08 18.10
CA ILE A 137 -20.76 2.26 18.66
C ILE A 137 -21.49 3.55 18.27
N GLN A 138 -21.87 3.71 17.00
CA GLN A 138 -22.42 4.96 16.48
C GLN A 138 -23.71 5.42 17.20
N PRO A 139 -24.72 4.55 17.47
CA PRO A 139 -25.90 4.96 18.22
C PRO A 139 -25.61 5.34 19.67
N GLN A 140 -24.59 4.73 20.30
CA GLN A 140 -24.20 5.05 21.67
C GLN A 140 -23.50 6.41 21.75
N LEU A 141 -22.57 6.69 20.84
CA LEU A 141 -21.92 8.00 20.70
C LEU A 141 -22.96 9.11 20.46
N LYS A 142 -23.93 8.89 19.56
CA LYS A 142 -25.01 9.87 19.28
C LYS A 142 -25.92 10.14 20.48
N ARG A 143 -26.02 9.22 21.44
CA ARG A 143 -26.75 9.43 22.71
C ARG A 143 -25.92 10.17 23.77
N GLY A 144 -24.66 10.50 23.47
CA GLY A 144 -23.75 11.19 24.38
C GLY A 144 -23.04 10.28 25.37
N ASP A 145 -22.96 8.97 25.09
CA ASP A 145 -22.10 8.07 25.85
C ASP A 145 -20.63 8.32 25.43
N HIS A 146 -19.80 8.65 26.42
CA HIS A 146 -18.35 8.82 26.27
C HIS A 146 -17.61 8.03 27.36
N SER A 147 -18.19 6.90 27.78
CA SER A 147 -17.56 6.01 28.75
C SER A 147 -16.22 5.50 28.24
N ALA A 148 -15.28 5.23 29.17
CA ALA A 148 -13.94 4.78 28.83
C ALA A 148 -13.95 3.55 27.91
N HIS A 149 -14.85 2.60 28.17
CA HIS A 149 -15.02 1.39 27.37
C HIS A 149 -15.48 1.68 25.94
N LEU A 150 -16.42 2.60 25.74
CA LEU A 150 -16.91 2.95 24.40
C LEU A 150 -15.82 3.63 23.56
N LEU A 151 -15.01 4.49 24.19
CA LEU A 151 -13.91 5.19 23.51
C LEU A 151 -12.75 4.26 23.16
N GLU A 152 -12.46 3.28 24.02
CA GLU A 152 -11.52 2.18 23.70
C GLU A 152 -12.02 1.34 22.51
N ARG A 153 -13.31 0.98 22.50
CA ARG A 153 -13.93 0.27 21.35
C ARG A 153 -13.85 1.08 20.07
N LEU A 154 -14.15 2.38 20.11
CA LEU A 154 -13.99 3.26 18.95
C LEU A 154 -12.55 3.30 18.44
N ALA A 155 -11.58 3.42 19.35
CA ALA A 155 -10.16 3.41 18.97
C ALA A 155 -9.74 2.06 18.35
N ASN A 156 -10.23 0.94 18.88
CA ASN A 156 -10.00 -0.39 18.31
C ASN A 156 -10.67 -0.58 16.95
N ALA A 157 -11.87 -0.03 16.75
CA ALA A 157 -12.58 -0.07 15.47
C ALA A 157 -11.83 0.72 14.38
N LEU A 158 -11.16 1.81 14.74
CA LEU A 158 -10.31 2.60 13.84
C LEU A 158 -8.88 2.06 13.72
N ARG A 159 -8.48 1.09 14.53
CA ARG A 159 -7.12 0.57 14.56
C ARG A 159 -6.85 -0.19 13.25
N PRO A 160 -5.83 0.21 12.46
CA PRO A 160 -5.44 -0.55 11.28
C PRO A 160 -4.96 -1.95 11.68
N LYS A 161 -5.48 -2.99 11.01
CA LYS A 161 -5.19 -4.40 11.26
C LYS A 161 -4.38 -4.98 10.10
N LEU A 162 -3.49 -5.91 10.43
CA LEU A 162 -2.70 -6.63 9.44
C LEU A 162 -3.59 -7.37 8.43
N LYS A 163 -3.30 -7.15 7.15
CA LYS A 163 -3.84 -7.90 6.02
C LYS A 163 -2.69 -8.54 5.26
N VAL A 164 -2.78 -9.86 5.08
CA VAL A 164 -1.84 -10.62 4.28
C VAL A 164 -2.54 -11.04 3.00
N GLY A 165 -1.91 -10.77 1.87
CA GLY A 165 -2.44 -11.10 0.56
C GLY A 165 -1.39 -11.75 -0.32
N LYS A 166 -1.85 -12.31 -1.44
CA LYS A 166 -0.97 -12.81 -2.49
C LYS A 166 -0.10 -11.65 -2.97
N LEU A 167 1.22 -11.87 -3.04
CA LEU A 167 2.12 -10.92 -3.68
C LEU A 167 1.80 -10.91 -5.18
N ILE A 168 1.35 -9.76 -5.69
CA ILE A 168 1.19 -9.52 -7.11
C ILE A 168 2.47 -8.78 -7.54
N SER A 169 3.47 -9.54 -7.97
CA SER A 169 4.69 -8.94 -8.50
C SER A 169 4.42 -8.44 -9.91
N TRP A 170 4.44 -7.13 -10.10
CA TRP A 170 4.26 -6.47 -11.40
C TRP A 170 5.46 -6.68 -12.34
N PHE A 171 6.58 -7.12 -11.79
CA PHE A 171 7.76 -7.57 -12.52
C PHE A 171 8.17 -8.91 -11.94
N ASP A 172 8.30 -9.94 -12.79
CA ASP A 172 9.06 -11.14 -12.46
C ASP A 172 10.52 -10.68 -12.31
N THR A 173 10.85 -10.13 -11.14
CA THR A 173 12.24 -9.88 -10.76
C THR A 173 12.87 -11.26 -10.78
N GLY A 174 13.82 -11.44 -11.70
CA GLY A 174 14.37 -12.75 -12.06
C GLY A 174 14.53 -13.63 -10.83
N GLN A 175 14.03 -14.86 -10.95
CA GLN A 175 13.90 -15.90 -9.91
C GLN A 175 15.22 -16.33 -9.23
N ASP A 176 16.28 -15.53 -9.31
CA ASP A 176 17.64 -15.85 -8.89
C ASP A 176 18.05 -15.25 -7.53
N GLU A 177 17.33 -14.26 -6.99
CA GLU A 177 17.60 -13.76 -5.63
C GLU A 177 16.71 -14.44 -4.58
N ALA A 178 17.37 -15.03 -3.57
CA ALA A 178 16.67 -15.68 -2.47
C ALA A 178 15.89 -14.64 -1.65
N PRO A 179 14.62 -14.91 -1.28
CA PRO A 179 13.84 -13.97 -0.49
C PRO A 179 14.48 -13.78 0.88
N GLU A 180 14.52 -12.53 1.36
CA GLU A 180 15.16 -12.18 2.63
C GLU A 180 14.16 -11.66 3.66
N ARG A 181 13.01 -11.16 3.21
CA ARG A 181 12.00 -10.47 4.03
C ARG A 181 10.60 -11.05 3.81
N PRO A 182 9.71 -10.97 4.81
CA PRO A 182 8.32 -11.43 4.64
C PRO A 182 7.60 -10.79 3.45
N SER A 183 7.89 -9.50 3.15
CA SER A 183 7.36 -8.77 2.00
C SER A 183 7.75 -9.36 0.63
N ASP A 184 8.81 -10.16 0.57
CA ASP A 184 9.27 -10.83 -0.65
C ASP A 184 8.45 -12.11 -0.93
N LEU A 185 7.65 -12.55 0.06
CA LEU A 185 6.83 -13.76 0.01
C LEU A 185 5.34 -13.46 -0.09
N MET A 186 4.89 -12.31 0.45
CA MET A 186 3.47 -11.96 0.54
C MET A 186 3.28 -10.44 0.53
N ALA A 187 2.11 -10.00 0.07
CA ALA A 187 1.68 -8.62 0.29
C ALA A 187 1.31 -8.45 1.77
N ILE A 188 1.85 -7.40 2.39
CA ILE A 188 1.60 -7.05 3.80
C ILE A 188 1.04 -5.64 3.81
N ASN A 189 -0.25 -5.54 4.10
CA ASN A 189 -0.98 -4.28 4.15
C ASN A 189 -1.62 -4.09 5.52
N TYR A 190 -2.10 -2.88 5.77
CA TYR A 190 -2.91 -2.57 6.93
C TYR A 190 -4.24 -1.99 6.45
N GLU A 191 -5.33 -2.39 7.09
CA GLU A 191 -6.67 -1.91 6.75
C GLU A 191 -7.49 -1.73 8.02
N VAL A 192 -8.38 -0.74 8.00
CA VAL A 192 -9.46 -0.63 8.99
C VAL A 192 -10.63 -1.49 8.50
N ASP A 193 -11.46 -2.01 9.40
CA ASP A 193 -12.63 -2.80 9.00
C ASP A 193 -13.50 -1.97 8.02
N ASP A 194 -13.90 -2.60 6.91
CA ASP A 194 -14.31 -1.97 5.62
C ASP A 194 -15.45 -0.93 5.70
N ASP A 195 -16.11 -0.79 6.85
CA ASP A 195 -17.29 0.04 7.05
C ASP A 195 -17.04 1.29 7.94
N VAL A 196 -15.84 1.46 8.53
CA VAL A 196 -15.56 2.61 9.41
C VAL A 196 -14.94 3.76 8.64
N GLN A 197 -15.80 4.65 8.12
CA GLN A 197 -15.34 5.86 7.44
C GLN A 197 -15.00 6.98 8.45
N PRO A 198 -13.86 7.68 8.29
CA PRO A 198 -13.47 8.76 9.19
C PRO A 198 -14.53 9.86 9.32
N ASP A 199 -15.18 10.22 8.21
CA ASP A 199 -16.19 11.27 8.20
C ASP A 199 -17.46 10.85 8.98
N ASP A 200 -17.81 9.56 8.99
CA ASP A 200 -18.92 9.03 9.81
C ASP A 200 -18.61 9.12 11.30
N VAL A 201 -17.37 8.81 11.69
CA VAL A 201 -16.90 8.96 13.07
C VAL A 201 -16.94 10.43 13.48
N LEU A 202 -16.40 11.31 12.64
CA LEU A 202 -16.33 12.74 12.91
C LEU A 202 -17.70 13.43 12.94
N ALA A 203 -18.67 12.90 12.19
CA ALA A 203 -20.07 13.33 12.21
C ALA A 203 -20.82 12.83 13.45
N ALA A 204 -20.51 11.63 13.93
CA ALA A 204 -21.08 11.10 15.17
C ALA A 204 -20.46 11.72 16.43
N TRP A 205 -19.21 12.18 16.37
CA TRP A 205 -18.53 12.82 17.49
C TRP A 205 -19.06 14.24 17.76
N PRO A 206 -19.45 14.57 19.00
CA PRO A 206 -20.03 15.88 19.30
C PRO A 206 -19.03 17.01 19.15
N LYS A 207 -19.36 18.02 18.34
CA LYS A 207 -18.51 19.22 18.13
C LYS A 207 -18.22 19.96 19.44
N ASN A 208 -19.16 19.96 20.37
CA ASN A 208 -19.08 20.58 21.69
C ASN A 208 -18.66 19.61 22.81
N ALA A 209 -18.02 18.48 22.49
CA ALA A 209 -17.36 17.63 23.49
C ALA A 209 -16.46 18.50 24.39
N LYS A 210 -16.45 18.20 25.69
CA LYS A 210 -15.56 18.89 26.63
C LYS A 210 -14.10 18.55 26.32
N PRO A 211 -13.13 19.46 26.57
CA PRO A 211 -11.72 19.20 26.29
C PRO A 211 -11.17 17.90 26.88
N GLU A 212 -11.63 17.52 28.08
CA GLU A 212 -11.16 16.30 28.75
C GLU A 212 -11.64 15.02 28.05
N ILE A 213 -12.76 15.08 27.33
CA ILE A 213 -13.29 13.95 26.56
C ILE A 213 -12.52 13.81 25.24
N ASP A 214 -12.21 14.92 24.57
CA ASP A 214 -11.39 14.91 23.36
C ASP A 214 -9.96 14.44 23.66
N ASP A 215 -9.33 14.92 24.75
CA ASP A 215 -8.02 14.45 25.22
C ASP A 215 -8.03 12.94 25.50
N PHE A 216 -9.06 12.44 26.19
CA PHE A 216 -9.18 11.02 26.47
C PHE A 216 -9.36 10.17 25.20
N LEU A 217 -10.16 10.62 24.24
CA LEU A 217 -10.27 9.93 22.94
C LEU A 217 -8.92 9.93 22.20
N LEU A 218 -8.22 11.07 22.15
CA LEU A 218 -6.90 11.16 21.52
C LEU A 218 -5.88 10.24 22.19
N ALA A 219 -5.96 10.05 23.51
CA ALA A 219 -5.12 9.09 24.23
C ALA A 219 -5.42 7.64 23.79
N GLN A 220 -6.69 7.25 23.65
CA GLN A 220 -7.08 5.91 23.17
C GLN A 220 -6.64 5.67 21.72
N LEU A 221 -6.87 6.65 20.83
CA LEU A 221 -6.44 6.57 19.42
C LEU A 221 -4.92 6.50 19.31
N THR A 222 -4.18 7.27 20.13
CA THR A 222 -2.72 7.22 20.16
C THR A 222 -2.22 5.84 20.61
N ALA A 223 -2.86 5.21 21.60
CA ALA A 223 -2.51 3.87 22.05
C ALA A 223 -2.77 2.81 20.96
N ALA A 224 -3.93 2.89 20.30
CA ALA A 224 -4.28 1.99 19.19
C ALA A 224 -3.30 2.13 18.01
N LEU A 225 -2.95 3.38 17.65
CA LEU A 225 -1.99 3.67 16.59
C LEU A 225 -0.58 3.18 16.93
N ASN A 226 -0.10 3.39 18.16
CA ASN A 226 1.17 2.84 18.64
C ASN A 226 1.22 1.32 18.50
N GLY A 227 0.13 0.63 18.90
CA GLY A 227 0.04 -0.81 18.76
C GLY A 227 0.11 -1.26 17.29
N ALA A 228 -0.60 -0.57 16.38
CA ALA A 228 -0.56 -0.91 14.95
C ALA A 228 0.81 -0.64 14.31
N LEU A 229 1.48 0.47 14.64
CA LEU A 229 2.80 0.82 14.13
C LEU A 229 3.90 -0.11 14.68
N ALA A 230 3.81 -0.51 15.94
CA ALA A 230 4.70 -1.53 16.52
C ALA A 230 4.56 -2.85 15.74
N GLU A 231 3.33 -3.29 15.50
CA GLU A 231 3.06 -4.51 14.72
C GLU A 231 3.57 -4.41 13.27
N ALA A 232 3.50 -3.23 12.65
CA ALA A 232 4.00 -3.00 11.29
C ALA A 232 5.53 -2.97 11.23
N THR A 233 6.17 -2.48 12.30
CA THR A 233 7.63 -2.50 12.47
C THR A 233 8.12 -3.94 12.62
N ASP A 234 7.43 -4.75 13.44
CA ASP A 234 7.73 -6.18 13.60
C ASP A 234 7.52 -6.97 12.31
N ALA A 235 6.54 -6.57 11.48
CA ALA A 235 6.31 -7.14 10.16
C ALA A 235 7.35 -6.70 9.11
N GLY A 236 8.16 -5.68 9.41
CA GLY A 236 9.22 -5.18 8.53
C GLY A 236 8.76 -4.24 7.41
N VAL A 237 7.52 -3.73 7.48
CA VAL A 237 6.95 -2.78 6.49
C VAL A 237 6.90 -1.34 6.99
N GLU A 238 7.27 -1.13 8.27
CA GLU A 238 7.35 0.19 8.90
C GLU A 238 8.73 0.40 9.52
N SER A 239 9.22 1.64 9.45
CA SER A 239 10.58 2.02 9.85
C SER A 239 10.68 3.54 9.97
N ASN A 240 11.56 4.01 10.84
CA ASN A 240 11.92 5.43 10.91
C ASN A 240 12.89 5.86 9.79
N GLU A 241 13.52 4.90 9.11
CA GLU A 241 14.45 5.14 8.00
C GLU A 241 13.85 4.65 6.70
N GLY A 242 13.95 5.49 5.66
CA GLY A 242 13.41 5.18 4.34
C GLY A 242 11.88 5.25 4.28
N TYR A 243 11.36 5.02 3.08
CA TYR A 243 9.92 5.07 2.79
C TYR A 243 9.22 3.81 3.32
N SER A 244 8.11 3.98 4.03
CA SER A 244 7.39 2.91 4.74
C SER A 244 5.91 2.86 4.36
N THR A 245 5.20 1.83 4.81
CA THR A 245 3.75 1.68 4.55
C THR A 245 2.95 2.91 4.99
N SER A 246 3.27 3.54 6.13
CA SER A 246 2.56 4.74 6.59
C SER A 246 2.77 5.97 5.72
N ASP A 247 3.86 6.05 4.93
CA ASP A 247 4.02 7.12 3.96
C ASP A 247 3.03 6.95 2.81
N THR A 248 2.85 5.72 2.30
CA THR A 248 1.87 5.42 1.25
C THR A 248 0.44 5.65 1.72
N ASP A 249 0.12 5.16 2.92
CA ASP A 249 -1.24 5.24 3.47
C ASP A 249 -1.59 6.68 3.85
N VAL A 250 -0.61 7.45 4.34
CA VAL A 250 -0.82 8.82 4.81
C VAL A 250 0.11 9.76 4.04
N PRO A 251 -0.21 10.14 2.80
CA PRO A 251 0.56 11.14 2.07
C PRO A 251 0.61 12.48 2.80
N SER A 252 -0.46 12.82 3.52
CA SER A 252 -0.59 14.08 4.25
C SER A 252 -1.49 13.92 5.47
N VAL A 253 -1.04 14.39 6.63
CA VAL A 253 -1.85 14.46 7.86
C VAL A 253 -2.97 15.51 7.73
N ALA A 254 -2.67 16.66 7.15
CA ALA A 254 -3.70 17.66 6.82
C ALA A 254 -4.61 17.15 5.69
N ARG A 255 -5.82 17.73 5.55
CA ARG A 255 -6.69 17.40 4.42
C ARG A 255 -6.01 17.80 3.11
N HIS A 256 -5.99 16.88 2.15
CA HIS A 256 -5.34 17.06 0.87
C HIS A 256 -5.90 16.05 -0.15
N GLY A 257 -5.94 16.40 -1.45
CA GLY A 257 -6.44 15.48 -2.49
C GLY A 257 -5.63 14.18 -2.61
N GLN A 258 -4.34 14.22 -2.31
CA GLN A 258 -3.47 13.03 -2.24
C GLN A 258 -3.95 11.94 -1.25
N ASN A 259 -4.78 12.33 -0.28
CA ASN A 259 -5.31 11.40 0.71
C ASN A 259 -6.55 10.64 0.21
N GLU A 260 -7.11 11.04 -0.92
CA GLU A 260 -8.30 10.39 -1.47
C GLU A 260 -8.00 8.92 -1.80
N TYR A 261 -8.98 8.05 -1.49
CA TYR A 261 -8.90 6.60 -1.69
C TYR A 261 -7.78 5.88 -0.93
N ARG A 262 -7.12 6.53 0.02
CA ARG A 262 -6.13 5.89 0.89
C ARG A 262 -6.79 5.10 2.01
N SER A 263 -6.34 3.87 2.21
CA SER A 263 -6.77 2.97 3.28
C SER A 263 -5.70 2.91 4.39
N GLY A 264 -5.70 1.83 5.19
CA GLY A 264 -4.72 1.59 6.24
C GLY A 264 -4.69 2.64 7.33
N PHE A 265 -3.53 3.27 7.53
CA PHE A 265 -3.34 4.23 8.62
C PHE A 265 -4.11 5.55 8.44
N GLN A 266 -4.62 5.86 7.24
CA GLN A 266 -5.26 7.14 6.96
C GLN A 266 -6.49 7.42 7.83
N ALA A 267 -7.30 6.40 8.10
CA ALA A 267 -8.57 6.60 8.76
C ALA A 267 -8.42 7.11 10.21
N ILE A 268 -7.57 6.43 11.00
CA ILE A 268 -7.28 6.82 12.37
C ILE A 268 -6.58 8.19 12.42
N ILE A 269 -5.65 8.46 11.50
CA ILE A 269 -4.95 9.75 11.42
C ILE A 269 -5.92 10.89 11.12
N ARG A 270 -6.85 10.69 10.20
CA ARG A 270 -7.85 11.71 9.86
C ARG A 270 -8.73 12.07 11.06
N VAL A 271 -9.15 11.07 11.83
CA VAL A 271 -9.92 11.29 13.06
C VAL A 271 -9.06 12.01 14.09
N MET A 272 -7.85 11.52 14.38
CA MET A 272 -6.94 12.14 15.36
C MET A 272 -6.64 13.61 15.04
N ALA A 273 -6.29 13.93 13.79
CA ALA A 273 -5.96 15.29 13.39
C ALA A 273 -7.16 16.24 13.54
N GLU A 274 -8.37 15.81 13.17
CA GLU A 274 -9.58 16.64 13.31
C GLU A 274 -10.00 16.82 14.78
N ILE A 275 -9.95 15.75 15.60
CA ILE A 275 -10.26 15.86 17.03
C ILE A 275 -9.24 16.74 17.74
N TRP A 276 -7.96 16.65 17.37
CA TRP A 276 -6.92 17.53 17.91
C TRP A 276 -7.14 18.99 17.53
N THR A 277 -7.50 19.30 16.27
CA THR A 277 -7.84 20.68 15.86
C THR A 277 -8.99 21.24 16.70
N ARG A 278 -10.05 20.45 16.91
CA ARG A 278 -11.18 20.85 17.79
C ARG A 278 -10.74 21.03 19.24
N LEU A 279 -9.82 20.21 19.74
CA LEU A 279 -9.26 20.36 21.07
C LEU A 279 -8.45 21.67 21.19
N ALA A 280 -7.62 22.00 20.19
CA ALA A 280 -6.83 23.23 20.16
C ALA A 280 -7.69 24.49 20.22
N GLU A 281 -8.84 24.51 19.54
CA GLU A 281 -9.83 25.60 19.61
C GLU A 281 -10.45 25.77 21.01
N LYS A 282 -10.58 24.67 21.77
CA LYS A 282 -11.22 24.67 23.09
C LYS A 282 -10.24 24.90 24.23
N SER A 283 -9.05 24.31 24.13
CA SER A 283 -7.98 24.45 25.11
C SER A 283 -6.59 24.18 24.51
N SER A 284 -5.81 25.25 24.36
CA SER A 284 -4.42 25.18 23.89
C SER A 284 -3.51 24.37 24.82
N ARG A 285 -3.78 24.38 26.13
CA ARG A 285 -2.98 23.66 27.12
C ARG A 285 -3.06 22.15 26.94
N GLU A 286 -4.26 21.60 26.82
CA GLU A 286 -4.50 20.17 26.57
C GLU A 286 -3.98 19.77 25.18
N ALA A 287 -4.23 20.60 24.16
CA ALA A 287 -3.72 20.35 22.81
C ALA A 287 -2.18 20.28 22.76
N LEU A 288 -1.49 21.15 23.50
CA LEU A 288 -0.04 21.13 23.64
C LEU A 288 0.46 19.84 24.29
N VAL A 289 -0.20 19.38 25.37
CA VAL A 289 0.18 18.12 26.04
C VAL A 289 0.08 16.93 25.10
N VAL A 290 -0.97 16.86 24.27
CA VAL A 290 -1.12 15.81 23.28
C VAL A 290 -0.02 15.89 22.21
N ALA A 291 0.26 17.08 21.69
CA ALA A 291 1.24 17.27 20.63
C ALA A 291 2.68 16.97 21.09
N GLU A 292 3.07 17.35 22.30
CA GLU A 292 4.38 17.00 22.89
C GLU A 292 4.51 15.47 23.09
N ARG A 293 3.44 14.77 23.48
CA ARG A 293 3.46 13.30 23.55
C ARG A 293 3.72 12.66 22.18
N TRP A 294 3.18 13.25 21.11
CA TRP A 294 3.42 12.77 19.76
C TRP A 294 4.83 13.08 19.26
N ARG A 295 5.40 14.23 19.65
CA ARG A 295 6.81 14.59 19.39
C ARG A 295 7.77 13.54 19.91
N ASP A 296 7.56 13.06 21.14
CA ASP A 296 8.44 12.11 21.80
C ASP A 296 8.21 10.65 21.36
N SER A 297 7.31 10.41 20.40
CA SER A 297 7.01 9.07 19.93
C SER A 297 8.20 8.44 19.19
N PRO A 298 8.46 7.13 19.38
CA PRO A 298 9.45 6.42 18.58
C PRO A 298 9.00 6.26 17.13
N PHE A 299 7.71 6.43 16.79
CA PHE A 299 7.20 6.22 15.44
C PHE A 299 7.09 7.51 14.63
N ARG A 300 7.65 7.52 13.42
CA ARG A 300 7.64 8.66 12.49
C ARG A 300 6.23 9.21 12.22
N LEU A 301 5.23 8.36 12.00
CA LEU A 301 3.86 8.81 11.71
C LEU A 301 3.25 9.66 12.86
N LEU A 302 3.57 9.34 14.11
CA LEU A 302 3.15 10.16 15.26
C LEU A 302 3.92 11.48 15.32
N ARG A 303 5.22 11.48 15.01
CA ARG A 303 5.98 12.73 14.87
C ARG A 303 5.44 13.61 13.73
N ARG A 304 4.92 13.03 12.64
CA ARG A 304 4.19 13.77 11.58
C ARG A 304 2.89 14.39 12.09
N LEU A 305 2.14 13.70 12.95
CA LEU A 305 1.00 14.29 13.65
C LEU A 305 1.43 15.45 14.56
N ALA A 306 2.58 15.35 15.23
CA ALA A 306 3.15 16.45 16.02
C ALA A 306 3.50 17.66 15.13
N MET A 307 4.12 17.44 13.96
CA MET A 307 4.40 18.52 12.99
C MET A 307 3.12 19.24 12.55
N PHE A 308 2.08 18.46 12.23
CA PHE A 308 0.75 19.00 11.90
C PHE A 308 0.20 19.87 13.03
N ALA A 309 0.27 19.36 14.27
CA ALA A 309 -0.19 20.07 15.46
C ALA A 309 0.61 21.37 15.71
N PHE A 310 1.93 21.33 15.58
CA PHE A 310 2.79 22.48 15.82
C PHE A 310 2.63 23.60 14.77
N ALA A 311 2.01 23.29 13.62
CA ALA A 311 1.67 24.29 12.62
C ALA A 311 0.51 25.21 13.07
N ASP A 312 -0.24 24.80 14.09
CA ASP A 312 -1.34 25.59 14.65
C ASP A 312 -0.83 26.69 15.62
N PRO A 313 -1.36 27.92 15.54
CA PRO A 313 -0.97 29.02 16.44
C PRO A 313 -1.34 28.80 17.91
N ALA A 314 -2.20 27.82 18.24
CA ALA A 314 -2.46 27.42 19.62
C ALA A 314 -1.19 26.90 20.34
N ILE A 315 -0.20 26.44 19.57
CA ILE A 315 1.08 25.96 20.09
C ILE A 315 2.10 27.12 20.12
N PRO A 316 2.83 27.32 21.24
CA PRO A 316 3.88 28.34 21.33
C PRO A 316 4.92 28.22 20.21
N ALA A 317 5.30 29.36 19.61
CA ALA A 317 6.21 29.40 18.47
C ALA A 317 7.59 28.80 18.78
N ASP A 318 8.11 29.02 20.00
CA ASP A 318 9.39 28.46 20.44
C ASP A 318 9.37 26.94 20.50
N VAL A 319 8.25 26.33 20.92
CA VAL A 319 8.08 24.87 20.94
C VAL A 319 8.10 24.31 19.52
N ALA A 320 7.33 24.94 18.62
CA ALA A 320 7.26 24.56 17.21
C ALA A 320 8.61 24.70 16.49
N ALA A 321 9.34 25.78 16.76
CA ALA A 321 10.68 26.00 16.22
C ALA A 321 11.68 24.95 16.74
N GLN A 322 11.69 24.70 18.05
CA GLN A 322 12.58 23.72 18.66
C GLN A 322 12.34 22.32 18.10
N PHE A 323 11.08 21.95 17.81
CA PHE A 323 10.79 20.69 17.14
C PHE A 323 11.46 20.58 15.76
N LEU A 324 11.36 21.62 14.92
CA LEU A 324 12.07 21.65 13.62
C LEU A 324 13.59 21.63 13.75
N ILE A 325 14.13 22.03 14.90
CA ILE A 325 15.57 21.99 15.20
C ILE A 325 16.01 20.59 15.67
N ASP A 326 15.12 19.85 16.33
CA ASP A 326 15.45 18.55 16.94
C ASP A 326 15.10 17.35 16.04
N VAL A 327 14.08 17.46 15.19
CA VAL A 327 13.59 16.34 14.39
C VAL A 327 14.67 15.78 13.46
N PRO A 328 14.82 14.46 13.23
CA PRO A 328 15.89 13.93 12.39
C PRO A 328 15.96 14.59 11.00
N LEU A 329 17.16 14.87 10.49
CA LEU A 329 17.35 15.52 9.18
C LEU A 329 16.64 14.77 8.05
N GLY A 330 16.64 13.44 8.10
CA GLY A 330 15.93 12.63 7.12
C GLY A 330 14.44 12.94 7.08
N GLU A 331 13.79 13.18 8.23
CA GLU A 331 12.36 13.54 8.29
C GLU A 331 12.06 14.98 7.85
N LEU A 332 13.05 15.88 7.83
CA LEU A 332 12.87 17.22 7.25
C LEU A 332 12.80 17.20 5.72
N PHE A 333 13.37 16.18 5.09
CA PHE A 333 13.70 16.21 3.66
C PHE A 333 13.22 15.01 2.86
N LEU A 334 12.95 13.89 3.51
CA LEU A 334 12.67 12.60 2.88
C LEU A 334 11.38 12.03 3.47
N THR A 335 10.80 11.10 2.71
CA THR A 335 9.49 10.49 3.01
C THR A 335 8.39 11.53 3.12
N ASN A 336 7.16 11.15 3.45
CA ASN A 336 6.07 12.12 3.51
C ASN A 336 6.14 13.03 4.75
N SER A 337 7.13 12.88 5.65
CA SER A 337 7.38 13.84 6.74
C SER A 337 7.73 15.24 6.24
N SER A 338 8.37 15.37 5.08
CA SER A 338 8.74 16.66 4.50
C SER A 338 7.52 17.52 4.12
N VAL A 339 6.36 16.90 3.85
CA VAL A 339 5.08 17.59 3.65
C VAL A 339 4.67 18.35 4.91
N GLU A 340 4.64 17.66 6.06
CA GLU A 340 4.28 18.28 7.33
C GLU A 340 5.36 19.26 7.82
N ALA A 341 6.64 18.95 7.62
CA ALA A 341 7.73 19.86 7.95
C ALA A 341 7.63 21.18 7.18
N TYR A 342 7.40 21.12 5.87
CA TYR A 342 7.27 22.34 5.07
C TYR A 342 6.01 23.14 5.42
N ARG A 343 4.89 22.48 5.71
CA ARG A 343 3.68 23.17 6.19
C ARG A 343 3.89 23.87 7.52
N LEU A 344 4.61 23.25 8.44
CA LEU A 344 5.00 23.85 9.72
C LEU A 344 5.85 25.11 9.49
N ILE A 345 6.88 25.02 8.63
CA ILE A 345 7.69 26.18 8.22
C ILE A 345 6.77 27.26 7.64
N ARG A 346 5.97 26.93 6.62
CA ARG A 346 5.12 27.89 5.93
C ARG A 346 4.12 28.59 6.87
N ALA A 347 3.55 27.86 7.82
CA ALA A 347 2.57 28.40 8.76
C ALA A 347 3.21 29.30 9.83
N ARG A 348 4.40 28.93 10.34
CA ARG A 348 4.95 29.51 11.58
C ARG A 348 6.25 30.30 11.39
N TRP A 349 6.83 30.33 10.19
CA TRP A 349 8.14 30.97 9.94
C TRP A 349 8.25 32.38 10.52
N ARG A 350 7.22 33.20 10.33
CA ARG A 350 7.19 34.60 10.78
C ARG A 350 7.06 34.77 12.29
N ASP A 351 6.60 33.74 12.99
CA ASP A 351 6.46 33.74 14.45
C ASP A 351 7.76 33.33 15.15
N PHE A 352 8.69 32.72 14.42
CA PHE A 352 9.98 32.28 14.96
C PHE A 352 10.93 33.46 15.18
N THR A 353 11.71 33.37 16.26
CA THR A 353 12.78 34.33 16.52
C THR A 353 13.86 34.26 15.43
N PRO A 354 14.61 35.34 15.19
CA PRO A 354 15.74 35.31 14.24
C PRO A 354 16.75 34.20 14.53
N GLU A 355 16.99 33.89 15.81
CA GLU A 355 17.87 32.81 16.23
C GLU A 355 17.35 31.44 15.81
N HIS A 356 16.06 31.17 16.03
CA HIS A 356 15.43 29.93 15.60
C HIS A 356 15.39 29.80 14.07
N GLN A 357 15.04 30.88 13.36
CA GLN A 357 15.07 30.90 11.89
C GLN A 357 16.47 30.57 11.37
N GLN A 358 17.51 31.15 11.96
CA GLN A 358 18.90 30.87 11.56
C GLN A 358 19.28 29.41 11.81
N GLN A 359 18.90 28.83 12.96
CA GLN A 359 19.18 27.42 13.25
C GLN A 359 18.47 26.49 12.26
N ILE A 360 17.19 26.74 11.96
CA ILE A 360 16.44 25.94 10.97
C ILE A 360 17.08 26.07 9.58
N LEU A 361 17.48 27.27 9.15
CA LEU A 361 18.17 27.47 7.87
C LEU A 361 19.50 26.73 7.79
N LEU A 362 20.27 26.66 8.88
CA LEU A 362 21.51 25.88 8.92
C LEU A 362 21.24 24.40 8.69
N ARG A 363 20.19 23.84 9.31
CA ARG A 363 19.75 22.47 9.07
C ARG A 363 19.30 22.26 7.63
N ILE A 364 18.57 23.23 7.07
CA ILE A 364 18.14 23.16 5.66
C ILE A 364 19.36 23.17 4.73
N CYS A 365 20.40 23.96 5.05
CA CYS A 365 21.64 23.95 4.28
C CYS A 365 22.42 22.62 4.41
N GLU A 366 22.29 21.93 5.54
CA GLU A 366 22.92 20.62 5.78
C GLU A 366 22.32 19.52 4.91
N GLY A 367 21.02 19.58 4.58
CA GLY A 367 20.36 18.59 3.72
C GLY A 367 20.12 17.23 4.39
N PRO A 368 19.57 16.24 3.66
CA PRO A 368 19.32 14.91 4.18
C PRO A 368 20.63 14.15 4.47
N PRO A 369 20.61 13.21 5.44
CA PRO A 369 21.78 12.41 5.79
C PRO A 369 22.18 11.48 4.63
N ARG A 370 23.48 11.46 4.30
CA ARG A 370 24.02 10.62 3.21
C ARG A 370 23.72 9.12 3.40
N SER A 371 23.71 8.65 4.65
CA SER A 371 23.47 7.25 4.99
C SER A 371 22.06 6.75 4.66
N TRP A 372 21.11 7.65 4.39
CA TRP A 372 19.75 7.29 4.01
C TRP A 372 19.60 7.03 2.51
N PHE A 373 20.68 7.19 1.73
CA PHE A 373 20.73 6.86 0.31
C PHE A 373 21.50 5.55 0.11
N ARG A 374 21.11 4.76 -0.90
CA ARG A 374 21.83 3.54 -1.28
C ARG A 374 23.21 3.91 -1.85
N GLU A 375 24.22 3.07 -1.60
CA GLU A 375 25.62 3.31 -2.01
C GLU A 375 25.80 3.52 -3.52
N SER A 376 24.90 2.97 -4.35
CA SER A 376 24.95 3.09 -5.81
C SER A 376 24.20 4.31 -6.38
N ALA A 377 23.54 5.11 -5.54
CA ALA A 377 22.77 6.28 -5.99
C ALA A 377 23.66 7.50 -6.23
N ASP A 378 23.22 8.44 -7.07
CA ASP A 378 23.83 9.77 -7.17
C ASP A 378 23.44 10.62 -5.95
N VAL A 379 24.06 10.29 -4.81
CA VAL A 379 23.73 10.85 -3.49
C VAL A 379 23.83 12.38 -3.48
N ASP A 380 24.83 12.93 -4.18
CA ASP A 380 25.04 14.38 -4.22
C ASP A 380 23.92 15.09 -4.96
N ARG A 381 23.48 14.53 -6.10
CA ARG A 381 22.30 15.03 -6.82
C ARG A 381 21.03 14.97 -5.99
N HIS A 382 20.79 13.89 -5.25
CA HIS A 382 19.60 13.77 -4.41
C HIS A 382 19.61 14.78 -3.25
N ILE A 383 20.74 14.96 -2.58
CA ILE A 383 20.90 15.96 -1.51
C ILE A 383 20.64 17.37 -2.06
N ASP A 384 21.22 17.69 -3.22
CA ASP A 384 21.00 18.97 -3.87
C ASP A 384 19.53 19.18 -4.22
N ARG A 385 18.85 18.15 -4.74
CA ARG A 385 17.42 18.22 -5.09
C ARG A 385 16.56 18.49 -3.85
N SER A 386 16.80 17.77 -2.74
CA SER A 386 16.07 17.99 -1.48
C SER A 386 16.26 19.41 -0.94
N ARG A 387 17.49 19.94 -0.96
CA ARG A 387 17.78 21.32 -0.54
C ARG A 387 17.15 22.34 -1.50
N TYR A 388 17.23 22.09 -2.80
CA TYR A 388 16.67 22.93 -3.85
C TYR A 388 15.18 23.13 -3.69
N ASP A 389 14.44 22.03 -3.49
CA ASP A 389 12.98 22.05 -3.38
C ASP A 389 12.54 22.90 -2.18
N VAL A 390 13.07 22.61 -0.97
CA VAL A 390 12.70 23.35 0.25
C VAL A 390 13.08 24.84 0.16
N LEU A 391 14.30 25.17 -0.28
CA LEU A 391 14.74 26.56 -0.36
C LEU A 391 14.00 27.34 -1.46
N SER A 392 13.70 26.69 -2.59
CA SER A 392 12.91 27.32 -3.66
C SER A 392 11.48 27.56 -3.22
N ASP A 393 10.89 26.62 -2.48
CA ASP A 393 9.56 26.77 -1.89
C ASP A 393 9.53 27.94 -0.89
N MET A 394 10.53 28.05 0.00
CA MET A 394 10.63 29.18 0.95
C MET A 394 10.75 30.53 0.24
N VAL A 395 11.54 30.61 -0.84
CA VAL A 395 11.67 31.83 -1.65
C VAL A 395 10.36 32.16 -2.36
N ARG A 396 9.66 31.17 -2.90
CA ARG A 396 8.34 31.34 -3.51
C ARG A 396 7.33 31.92 -2.52
N ASP A 397 7.37 31.45 -1.27
CA ASP A 397 6.47 31.94 -0.20
C ASP A 397 6.94 33.28 0.41
N GLY A 398 8.02 33.88 -0.12
CA GLY A 398 8.50 35.21 0.24
C GLY A 398 9.27 35.26 1.55
N PHE A 399 9.84 34.13 1.99
CA PHE A 399 10.66 34.08 3.20
C PHE A 399 12.09 34.55 2.94
N ASN A 400 12.66 35.27 3.89
CA ASN A 400 14.08 35.60 3.88
C ASN A 400 14.89 34.38 4.30
N ILE A 401 15.63 33.78 3.36
CA ILE A 401 16.48 32.61 3.60
C ILE A 401 17.93 32.98 3.98
N GLY A 402 18.25 34.28 4.08
CA GLY A 402 19.58 34.77 4.45
C GLY A 402 20.67 34.51 3.40
N ASP A 403 21.86 35.08 3.65
CA ASP A 403 22.95 35.07 2.68
C ASP A 403 23.54 33.67 2.43
N GLN A 404 23.64 32.84 3.47
CA GLN A 404 24.25 31.51 3.35
C GLN A 404 23.37 30.57 2.52
N ALA A 405 22.08 30.45 2.84
CA ALA A 405 21.18 29.59 2.07
C ALA A 405 20.93 30.17 0.67
N GLY A 406 20.90 31.50 0.53
CA GLY A 406 20.83 32.18 -0.76
C GLY A 406 21.99 31.85 -1.68
N LYS A 407 23.23 31.85 -1.17
CA LYS A 407 24.43 31.41 -1.91
C LYS A 407 24.35 29.94 -2.31
N LEU A 408 23.99 29.06 -1.38
CA LEU A 408 23.83 27.63 -1.65
C LEU A 408 22.78 27.36 -2.74
N LEU A 409 21.62 28.01 -2.67
CA LEU A 409 20.58 27.88 -3.69
C LEU A 409 21.06 28.36 -5.06
N ALA A 410 21.83 29.44 -5.13
CA ALA A 410 22.42 29.93 -6.37
C ALA A 410 23.47 28.96 -6.95
N GLU A 411 24.29 28.36 -6.10
CA GLU A 411 25.27 27.33 -6.49
C GLU A 411 24.57 26.07 -7.02
N ILE A 412 23.50 25.61 -6.37
CA ILE A 412 22.68 24.48 -6.84
C ILE A 412 22.06 24.80 -8.22
N ARG A 413 21.47 25.99 -8.40
CA ARG A 413 20.92 26.43 -9.69
C ARG A 413 21.96 26.47 -10.81
N SER A 414 23.19 26.88 -10.49
CA SER A 414 24.29 26.87 -11.46
C SER A 414 24.73 25.46 -11.84
N ARG A 415 24.71 24.51 -10.89
CA ARG A 415 25.04 23.09 -11.14
C ARG A 415 23.94 22.37 -11.92
N TRP A 416 22.67 22.68 -11.63
CA TRP A 416 21.50 22.03 -12.20
C TRP A 416 20.56 23.03 -12.89
N PRO A 417 20.97 23.65 -14.01
CA PRO A 417 20.22 24.75 -14.64
C PRO A 417 18.87 24.35 -15.24
N LYS A 418 18.60 23.04 -15.39
CA LYS A 418 17.34 22.50 -15.89
C LYS A 418 16.30 22.25 -14.79
N TRP A 419 16.66 22.37 -13.51
CA TRP A 419 15.73 22.11 -12.43
C TRP A 419 14.76 23.25 -12.25
N GLU A 420 13.48 22.92 -12.26
CA GLU A 420 12.40 23.86 -12.00
C GLU A 420 11.81 23.61 -10.60
N PRO A 421 11.39 24.68 -9.89
CA PRO A 421 10.64 24.52 -8.65
C PRO A 421 9.33 23.78 -8.90
N LYS A 422 8.94 22.92 -7.97
CA LYS A 422 7.66 22.23 -8.02
C LYS A 422 6.49 23.22 -7.88
N PRO A 423 5.30 22.88 -8.42
CA PRO A 423 4.07 23.60 -8.11
C PRO A 423 3.84 23.71 -6.60
N ALA A 424 3.23 24.81 -6.16
CA ALA A 424 3.05 25.08 -4.73
C ALA A 424 2.21 24.03 -3.98
N GLU A 425 1.33 23.32 -4.68
CA GLU A 425 0.53 22.22 -4.12
C GLU A 425 1.35 20.96 -3.84
N GLN A 426 2.48 20.78 -4.54
CA GLN A 426 3.38 19.64 -4.39
C GLN A 426 4.51 19.90 -3.39
N ALA A 427 4.48 21.03 -2.67
CA ALA A 427 5.52 21.38 -1.70
C ALA A 427 5.65 20.30 -0.61
N GLY A 428 6.86 19.77 -0.45
CA GLY A 428 7.17 18.66 0.45
C GLY A 428 6.71 17.28 -0.03
N PHE A 429 5.99 17.13 -1.15
CA PHE A 429 5.63 15.80 -1.65
C PHE A 429 6.78 15.17 -2.45
N HIS A 430 7.06 13.90 -2.17
CA HIS A 430 7.97 13.07 -2.97
C HIS A 430 7.23 12.18 -3.99
N VAL A 431 6.02 11.76 -3.63
CA VAL A 431 5.12 10.99 -4.49
C VAL A 431 3.83 11.79 -4.65
N TRP A 432 3.37 11.96 -5.89
CA TRP A 432 2.15 12.71 -6.21
C TRP A 432 1.23 11.87 -7.08
N GLY A 433 0.12 11.41 -6.51
CA GLY A 433 -0.98 10.74 -7.19
C GLY A 433 -1.92 11.77 -7.83
N GLY A 434 -1.76 12.01 -9.13
CA GLY A 434 -2.54 12.96 -9.91
C GLY A 434 -1.88 13.20 -11.26
N ILE A 435 -2.65 13.65 -12.25
CA ILE A 435 -2.17 13.90 -13.62
C ILE A 435 -1.10 15.00 -13.60
N GLY A 436 0.17 14.63 -13.66
CA GLY A 436 1.29 15.55 -13.87
C GLY A 436 2.40 15.41 -12.83
N ASP A 437 3.48 14.78 -13.28
CA ASP A 437 4.89 15.05 -12.92
C ASP A 437 5.31 14.89 -11.44
N GLY A 438 4.98 13.77 -10.80
CA GLY A 438 5.56 13.38 -9.51
C GLY A 438 6.62 12.28 -9.66
N GLU A 439 7.87 12.58 -9.30
CA GLU A 439 9.09 11.75 -9.42
C GLU A 439 9.08 10.40 -8.65
N ILE A 440 8.17 9.48 -8.97
CA ILE A 440 8.61 8.24 -9.62
C ILE A 440 8.58 8.63 -11.10
N SER A 441 9.74 8.89 -11.70
CA SER A 441 9.75 9.31 -13.09
C SER A 441 9.40 8.10 -13.94
N ASP A 442 8.11 7.81 -14.06
CA ASP A 442 7.55 7.17 -15.23
C ASP A 442 7.92 8.13 -16.35
N ASP A 443 9.07 7.91 -16.99
CA ASP A 443 9.62 8.80 -17.99
C ASP A 443 9.05 8.38 -19.36
N PRO A 444 7.90 8.92 -19.81
CA PRO A 444 7.39 8.59 -21.13
C PRO A 444 8.32 9.11 -22.23
N ASP A 445 9.26 10.02 -21.93
CA ASP A 445 10.22 10.50 -22.92
C ASP A 445 11.16 9.36 -23.37
N LYS A 446 11.37 8.31 -22.56
CA LYS A 446 12.09 7.08 -23.00
C LYS A 446 11.37 6.35 -24.15
N LEU A 447 10.05 6.51 -24.26
CA LEU A 447 9.23 5.96 -25.35
C LEU A 447 8.94 6.98 -26.45
N LYS A 448 9.47 8.20 -26.37
CA LYS A 448 9.22 9.27 -27.36
C LYS A 448 10.04 9.04 -28.63
N GLY A 449 9.36 9.10 -29.77
CA GLY A 449 9.96 8.83 -31.08
C GLY A 449 10.04 7.36 -31.47
N ILE A 450 9.64 6.44 -30.59
CA ILE A 450 9.46 5.01 -30.93
C ILE A 450 8.17 4.84 -31.74
N ALA A 451 8.25 4.08 -32.83
CA ALA A 451 7.11 3.78 -33.67
C ALA A 451 6.06 2.96 -32.89
N ASP A 452 4.77 3.21 -33.14
CA ASP A 452 3.67 2.54 -32.43
C ASP A 452 3.76 0.99 -32.53
N SER A 453 4.31 0.46 -33.62
CA SER A 453 4.53 -0.98 -33.81
C SER A 453 5.59 -1.61 -32.91
N GLU A 454 6.52 -0.82 -32.39
CA GLU A 454 7.63 -1.29 -31.55
C GLU A 454 7.45 -0.90 -30.08
N LEU A 455 6.36 -0.20 -29.76
CA LEU A 455 6.16 0.50 -28.50
C LEU A 455 6.13 -0.43 -27.30
N VAL A 456 5.38 -1.55 -27.39
CA VAL A 456 5.29 -2.58 -26.34
C VAL A 456 6.64 -3.28 -26.15
N ALA A 457 7.33 -3.61 -27.24
CA ALA A 457 8.63 -4.30 -27.18
C ALA A 457 9.72 -3.41 -26.57
N ALA A 458 9.73 -2.12 -26.92
CA ALA A 458 10.63 -1.14 -26.34
C ALA A 458 10.35 -0.91 -24.84
N ALA A 459 9.07 -0.82 -24.47
CA ALA A 459 8.68 -0.68 -23.07
C ALA A 459 9.12 -1.89 -22.22
N ARG A 460 8.93 -3.12 -22.71
CA ARG A 460 9.47 -4.34 -22.06
C ARG A 460 10.97 -4.27 -21.86
N LYS A 461 11.72 -3.81 -22.87
CA LYS A 461 13.18 -3.69 -22.80
C LYS A 461 13.62 -2.64 -21.78
N ILE A 462 12.92 -1.52 -21.71
CA ILE A 462 13.20 -0.44 -20.75
C ILE A 462 12.92 -0.95 -19.34
N ALA A 463 11.75 -1.58 -19.12
CA ALA A 463 11.36 -2.16 -17.83
C ALA A 463 12.37 -3.22 -17.34
N ALA A 464 12.85 -4.09 -18.23
CA ALA A 464 13.86 -5.10 -17.89
C ALA A 464 15.23 -4.53 -17.46
N SER A 465 15.48 -3.24 -17.70
CA SER A 465 16.72 -2.55 -17.36
C SER A 465 16.55 -1.43 -16.32
N ALA A 466 15.34 -1.27 -15.78
CA ALA A 466 14.98 -0.19 -14.87
C ALA A 466 15.42 -0.51 -13.42
N GLY A 467 16.00 0.47 -12.72
CA GLY A 467 16.28 0.39 -11.29
C GLY A 467 15.05 0.75 -10.44
N PHE A 468 15.10 0.47 -9.13
CA PHE A 468 14.01 0.74 -8.17
C PHE A 468 13.47 2.20 -8.16
N MET A 469 14.25 3.17 -8.62
CA MET A 469 13.87 4.59 -8.71
C MET A 469 13.47 5.02 -10.13
N ASP A 470 13.65 4.15 -11.13
CA ASP A 470 13.17 4.37 -12.48
C ASP A 470 11.69 3.98 -12.51
N GLY A 471 10.81 4.95 -12.73
CA GLY A 471 9.38 4.65 -12.89
C GLY A 471 9.10 3.79 -14.10
N ASP A 472 7.87 3.27 -14.16
CA ASP A 472 7.41 2.49 -15.30
C ASP A 472 7.08 3.44 -16.47
N SER A 473 7.96 3.45 -17.47
CA SER A 473 7.81 4.29 -18.66
C SER A 473 6.53 3.97 -19.45
N TRP A 474 6.02 2.74 -19.36
CA TRP A 474 4.74 2.38 -19.96
C TRP A 474 3.57 2.96 -19.15
N HIS A 475 3.63 2.88 -17.82
CA HIS A 475 2.61 3.49 -16.96
C HIS A 475 2.51 5.01 -17.21
N GLY A 476 3.66 5.69 -17.30
CA GLY A 476 3.72 7.12 -17.65
C GLY A 476 3.14 7.43 -19.02
N LEU A 477 3.33 6.55 -20.00
CA LEU A 477 2.68 6.69 -21.31
C LEU A 477 1.16 6.53 -21.22
N CYS A 478 0.66 5.52 -20.50
CA CYS A 478 -0.77 5.32 -20.27
C CYS A 478 -1.41 6.52 -19.57
N LEU A 479 -0.70 7.18 -18.66
CA LEU A 479 -1.17 8.36 -17.94
C LEU A 479 -1.12 9.65 -18.77
N SER A 480 -0.15 9.78 -19.70
CA SER A 480 0.10 11.01 -20.47
C SER A 480 -0.55 11.01 -21.87
N ASP A 481 -0.60 9.85 -22.54
CA ASP A 481 -1.15 9.64 -23.89
C ASP A 481 -1.75 8.21 -24.01
N PRO A 482 -2.92 7.95 -23.38
CA PRO A 482 -3.57 6.65 -23.42
C PRO A 482 -3.98 6.22 -24.84
N ASP A 483 -4.26 7.19 -25.74
CA ASP A 483 -4.55 6.93 -27.14
C ASP A 483 -3.34 6.30 -27.86
N ARG A 484 -2.13 6.78 -27.57
CA ARG A 484 -0.88 6.19 -28.10
C ARG A 484 -0.55 4.84 -27.47
N ALA A 485 -0.76 4.68 -26.17
CA ALA A 485 -0.62 3.38 -25.51
C ALA A 485 -1.54 2.32 -26.16
N LEU A 486 -2.80 2.68 -26.45
CA LEU A 486 -3.73 1.80 -27.16
C LEU A 486 -3.24 1.44 -28.57
N ARG A 487 -2.67 2.39 -29.34
CA ARG A 487 -2.12 2.06 -30.68
C ARG A 487 -0.97 1.06 -30.61
N GLY A 488 -0.14 1.15 -29.57
CA GLY A 488 0.89 0.16 -29.29
C GLY A 488 0.32 -1.23 -28.99
N LEU A 489 -0.67 -1.30 -28.10
CA LEU A 489 -1.35 -2.55 -27.74
C LEU A 489 -2.17 -3.14 -28.89
N ASP A 490 -2.82 -2.32 -29.70
CA ASP A 490 -3.53 -2.74 -30.91
C ASP A 490 -2.57 -3.40 -31.90
N THR A 491 -1.37 -2.84 -32.06
CA THR A 491 -0.37 -3.44 -32.94
C THR A 491 0.15 -4.75 -32.37
N ALA A 492 0.40 -4.85 -31.06
CA ALA A 492 0.79 -6.11 -30.41
C ALA A 492 -0.29 -7.19 -30.57
N ALA A 493 -1.55 -6.84 -30.29
CA ALA A 493 -2.69 -7.74 -30.39
C ALA A 493 -2.89 -8.27 -31.82
N LYS A 494 -2.70 -7.42 -32.85
CA LYS A 494 -2.73 -7.83 -34.26
C LYS A 494 -1.67 -8.86 -34.64
N HIS A 495 -0.56 -8.91 -33.91
CA HIS A 495 0.49 -9.91 -34.07
C HIS A 495 0.33 -11.11 -33.12
N GLY A 496 -0.80 -11.20 -32.40
CA GLY A 496 -1.11 -12.28 -31.46
C GLY A 496 -0.47 -12.11 -30.08
N ASP A 497 0.17 -10.97 -29.79
CA ASP A 497 0.75 -10.68 -28.48
C ASP A 497 -0.25 -9.88 -27.62
N TRP A 498 -0.68 -10.48 -26.51
CA TRP A 498 -1.65 -9.91 -25.58
C TRP A 498 -0.99 -9.66 -24.22
N PRO A 499 -0.18 -8.59 -24.09
CA PRO A 499 0.58 -8.30 -22.89
C PRO A 499 -0.35 -7.87 -21.74
N LYS A 500 -0.77 -8.84 -20.93
CA LYS A 500 -1.69 -8.64 -19.81
C LYS A 500 -1.34 -7.41 -18.97
N ASP A 501 -0.12 -7.35 -18.45
CA ASP A 501 0.30 -6.30 -17.51
C ASP A 501 0.22 -4.90 -18.13
N TYR A 502 0.50 -4.78 -19.43
CA TYR A 502 0.47 -3.53 -20.18
C TYR A 502 -0.97 -3.07 -20.47
N TRP A 503 -1.87 -4.03 -20.70
CA TRP A 503 -3.30 -3.78 -20.81
C TRP A 503 -3.91 -3.38 -19.46
N GLU A 504 -3.53 -4.04 -18.37
CA GLU A 504 -3.99 -3.66 -17.03
C GLU A 504 -3.60 -2.23 -16.70
N GLN A 505 -2.35 -1.83 -16.96
CA GLN A 505 -1.90 -0.45 -16.74
C GLN A 505 -2.68 0.58 -17.56
N LEU A 506 -3.04 0.28 -18.81
CA LEU A 506 -3.89 1.16 -19.62
C LEU A 506 -5.30 1.27 -19.02
N LEU A 507 -5.93 0.14 -18.68
CA LEU A 507 -7.29 0.10 -18.15
C LEU A 507 -7.40 0.74 -16.75
N TRP A 508 -6.35 0.65 -15.93
CA TRP A 508 -6.28 1.30 -14.62
C TRP A 508 -5.96 2.80 -14.67
N SER A 509 -5.45 3.32 -15.80
CA SER A 509 -5.05 4.72 -15.91
C SER A 509 -6.20 5.72 -15.71
N ARG A 510 -7.46 5.28 -15.92
CA ARG A 510 -8.72 6.02 -15.69
C ARG A 510 -8.68 7.49 -16.17
N LYS A 511 -7.98 7.76 -17.27
CA LYS A 511 -7.90 9.09 -17.90
C LYS A 511 -9.00 9.27 -18.93
N ASP A 512 -9.41 10.53 -19.12
CA ASP A 512 -10.16 10.93 -20.30
C ASP A 512 -9.29 10.74 -21.55
N TYR A 513 -9.81 10.03 -22.55
CA TYR A 513 -9.14 9.84 -23.83
C TYR A 513 -9.26 11.11 -24.68
N ARG A 514 -8.22 11.44 -25.42
CA ARG A 514 -8.26 12.61 -26.32
C ARG A 514 -9.08 12.30 -27.56
N ASP A 515 -9.06 11.05 -28.01
CA ASP A 515 -9.87 10.57 -29.12
C ASP A 515 -11.12 9.85 -28.60
N THR A 516 -12.30 10.25 -29.08
CA THR A 516 -13.59 9.66 -28.73
C THR A 516 -13.73 8.22 -29.24
N VAL A 517 -12.85 7.78 -30.15
CA VAL A 517 -12.82 6.42 -30.69
C VAL A 517 -12.07 5.44 -29.77
N THR A 518 -11.26 5.94 -28.83
CA THR A 518 -10.38 5.10 -27.99
C THR A 518 -11.14 4.16 -27.07
N GLU A 519 -12.25 4.61 -26.46
CA GLU A 519 -13.13 3.77 -25.63
C GLU A 519 -13.79 2.62 -26.42
N PRO A 520 -14.51 2.88 -27.54
CA PRO A 520 -15.00 1.80 -28.39
C PRO A 520 -13.90 0.83 -28.81
N LYS A 521 -12.71 1.34 -29.12
CA LYS A 521 -11.59 0.53 -29.60
C LYS A 521 -11.01 -0.38 -28.51
N ILE A 522 -10.95 0.09 -27.27
CA ILE A 522 -10.61 -0.75 -26.10
C ILE A 522 -11.64 -1.87 -25.96
N ALA A 523 -12.93 -1.54 -25.98
CA ALA A 523 -14.00 -2.53 -25.84
C ALA A 523 -13.96 -3.60 -26.96
N GLU A 524 -13.74 -3.18 -28.21
CA GLU A 524 -13.55 -4.10 -29.34
C GLU A 524 -12.36 -5.04 -29.14
N ARG A 525 -11.24 -4.54 -28.61
CA ARG A 525 -10.05 -5.36 -28.38
C ARG A 525 -10.23 -6.34 -27.23
N LEU A 526 -10.89 -5.93 -26.14
CA LEU A 526 -11.26 -6.83 -25.06
C LEU A 526 -12.18 -7.96 -25.55
N LEU A 527 -13.09 -7.66 -26.50
CA LEU A 527 -13.93 -8.67 -27.14
C LEU A 527 -13.16 -9.62 -28.06
N GLU A 528 -12.07 -9.17 -28.68
CA GLU A 528 -11.20 -9.96 -29.55
C GLU A 528 -10.12 -10.74 -28.76
N TRP A 529 -9.96 -10.48 -27.46
CA TRP A 529 -8.99 -11.18 -26.62
C TRP A 529 -9.20 -12.71 -26.69
N PRO A 530 -8.16 -13.54 -26.66
CA PRO A 530 -8.32 -15.00 -26.65
C PRO A 530 -9.12 -15.52 -25.45
N ALA A 531 -10.12 -16.37 -25.68
CA ALA A 531 -11.06 -16.80 -24.63
C ALA A 531 -10.38 -17.56 -23.47
N ASP A 532 -9.34 -18.32 -23.78
CA ASP A 532 -8.51 -19.10 -22.85
C ASP A 532 -7.68 -18.25 -21.87
N SER A 533 -7.42 -16.98 -22.20
CA SER A 533 -6.60 -16.07 -21.38
C SER A 533 -7.35 -14.82 -20.89
N PHE A 534 -8.59 -14.62 -21.32
CA PHE A 534 -9.36 -13.43 -20.96
C PHE A 534 -9.68 -13.33 -19.45
N GLY A 535 -9.82 -14.46 -18.76
CA GLY A 535 -10.02 -14.49 -17.31
C GLY A 535 -8.93 -13.75 -16.52
N ALA A 536 -7.71 -13.65 -17.08
CA ALA A 536 -6.61 -12.93 -16.44
C ALA A 536 -6.79 -11.41 -16.41
N VAL A 537 -7.56 -10.83 -17.35
CA VAL A 537 -7.83 -9.38 -17.45
C VAL A 537 -9.28 -9.03 -17.10
N ALA A 538 -10.16 -10.03 -16.92
CA ALA A 538 -11.60 -9.84 -16.73
C ALA A 538 -11.96 -8.92 -15.55
N ALA A 539 -11.26 -9.04 -14.41
CA ALA A 539 -11.50 -8.19 -13.25
C ALA A 539 -11.20 -6.70 -13.55
N VAL A 540 -10.09 -6.44 -14.25
CA VAL A 540 -9.68 -5.08 -14.62
C VAL A 540 -10.58 -4.52 -15.73
N ALA A 541 -10.98 -5.35 -16.69
CA ALA A 541 -11.95 -5.00 -17.71
C ALA A 541 -13.32 -4.66 -17.09
N SER A 542 -13.75 -5.36 -16.04
CA SER A 542 -14.98 -5.05 -15.30
C SER A 542 -14.92 -3.69 -14.61
N ALA A 543 -13.81 -3.41 -13.91
CA ALA A 543 -13.61 -2.13 -13.24
C ALA A 543 -13.52 -0.96 -14.23
N TRP A 544 -12.93 -1.19 -15.41
CA TRP A 544 -12.91 -0.24 -16.51
C TRP A 544 -14.32 0.00 -17.08
N LEU A 545 -15.07 -1.07 -17.35
CA LEU A 545 -16.42 -0.99 -17.91
C LEU A 545 -17.36 -0.17 -17.01
N GLU A 546 -17.25 -0.29 -15.69
CA GLU A 546 -18.02 0.51 -14.73
C GLU A 546 -17.84 2.03 -14.95
N GLY A 547 -16.60 2.47 -15.20
CA GLY A 547 -16.27 3.87 -15.44
C GLY A 547 -16.72 4.39 -16.81
N HIS A 548 -16.81 3.52 -17.82
CA HIS A 548 -17.04 3.89 -19.23
C HIS A 548 -18.40 3.41 -19.78
N ALA A 549 -19.26 2.82 -18.95
CA ALA A 549 -20.56 2.28 -19.38
C ALA A 549 -21.49 3.34 -20.01
N LYS A 550 -21.33 4.62 -19.63
CA LYS A 550 -22.18 5.72 -20.12
C LYS A 550 -21.78 6.25 -21.49
N THR A 551 -20.55 5.98 -21.93
CA THR A 551 -19.98 6.52 -23.17
C THR A 551 -19.94 5.49 -24.29
N LEU A 552 -19.95 4.20 -23.94
CA LEU A 552 -20.04 3.09 -24.88
C LEU A 552 -21.44 2.95 -25.49
N SER A 553 -21.50 2.45 -26.73
CA SER A 553 -22.76 2.06 -27.34
C SER A 553 -23.35 0.86 -26.60
N GLU A 554 -24.68 0.78 -26.48
CA GLU A 554 -25.35 -0.35 -25.81
C GLU A 554 -24.90 -1.70 -26.36
N THR A 555 -24.68 -1.80 -27.68
CA THR A 555 -24.23 -3.04 -28.32
C THR A 555 -22.83 -3.47 -27.87
N LEU A 556 -21.87 -2.55 -27.72
CA LEU A 556 -20.52 -2.89 -27.25
C LEU A 556 -20.51 -3.15 -25.74
N LEU A 557 -21.25 -2.34 -24.98
CA LEU A 557 -21.40 -2.46 -23.54
C LEU A 557 -21.88 -3.85 -23.15
N TRP A 558 -23.02 -4.29 -23.68
CA TRP A 558 -23.62 -5.58 -23.31
C TRP A 558 -22.77 -6.77 -23.77
N ARG A 559 -22.18 -6.71 -24.97
CA ARG A 559 -21.28 -7.78 -25.42
C ARG A 559 -20.06 -7.93 -24.54
N LEU A 560 -19.47 -6.82 -24.08
CA LEU A 560 -18.31 -6.85 -23.21
C LEU A 560 -18.70 -7.31 -21.81
N TRP A 561 -19.86 -6.87 -21.31
CA TRP A 561 -20.45 -7.35 -20.06
C TRP A 561 -20.63 -8.87 -20.08
N ASP A 562 -21.31 -9.42 -21.10
CA ASP A 562 -21.55 -10.85 -21.23
C ASP A 562 -20.24 -11.64 -21.25
N ARG A 563 -19.24 -11.15 -21.99
CA ARG A 563 -17.92 -11.77 -22.04
C ARG A 563 -17.19 -11.77 -20.68
N ILE A 564 -17.30 -10.68 -19.92
CA ILE A 564 -16.75 -10.58 -18.56
C ILE A 564 -17.51 -11.53 -17.62
N ALA A 565 -18.82 -11.57 -17.72
CA ALA A 565 -19.67 -12.48 -16.95
C ALA A 565 -19.29 -13.94 -17.24
N ASP A 566 -19.20 -14.36 -18.50
CA ASP A 566 -18.81 -15.72 -18.90
C ASP A 566 -17.41 -16.10 -18.40
N ALA A 567 -16.50 -15.14 -18.26
CA ALA A 567 -15.14 -15.37 -17.79
C ALA A 567 -14.99 -15.34 -16.26
N THR A 568 -16.00 -14.83 -15.53
CA THR A 568 -15.97 -14.68 -14.06
C THR A 568 -17.02 -15.53 -13.35
N LEU A 569 -18.07 -15.96 -14.05
CA LEU A 569 -19.05 -16.93 -13.59
C LEU A 569 -18.46 -18.31 -13.83
N ILE A 570 -18.06 -18.95 -12.73
CA ILE A 570 -17.83 -20.40 -12.69
C ILE A 570 -19.11 -21.06 -13.20
N ASP A 571 -18.98 -21.93 -14.21
CA ASP A 571 -20.06 -22.74 -14.78
C ASP A 571 -20.76 -23.52 -13.65
N THR A 572 -21.83 -22.96 -13.09
CA THR A 572 -22.79 -23.72 -12.30
C THR A 572 -23.57 -24.54 -13.31
N SER A 573 -22.99 -25.66 -13.74
CA SER A 573 -23.70 -26.64 -14.54
C SER A 573 -24.98 -27.04 -13.80
N GLU A 574 -26.13 -26.60 -14.32
CA GLU A 574 -27.43 -27.07 -13.86
C GLU A 574 -27.45 -28.60 -13.91
N PRO A 575 -28.01 -29.29 -12.90
CA PRO A 575 -28.27 -30.71 -13.01
C PRO A 575 -29.34 -30.91 -14.09
N GLY A 576 -28.92 -31.29 -15.29
CA GLY A 576 -29.82 -31.71 -16.35
C GLY A 576 -30.58 -32.97 -15.95
N ASP A 577 -31.91 -32.90 -16.06
CA ASP A 577 -32.83 -34.02 -15.90
C ASP A 577 -32.42 -35.21 -16.78
N ALA A 578 -32.08 -36.34 -16.14
CA ALA A 578 -32.18 -37.69 -16.67
C ALA A 578 -32.41 -38.70 -15.54
#